data_AF-A0A091BKM8-F1
#
_entry.id   AF-A0A091BKM8-F1
#
_cell.length_a   1.000
_cell.length_b   1.000
_cell.length_c   1.000
_cell.angle_alpha   90.00
_cell.angle_beta   90.00
_cell.angle_gamma   90.00
#
_symmetry.space_group_name_H-M   'P 1'
#
loop_
_entity.id
_entity.type
_entity.pdbx_description
1 polymer ?
#
loop_
_entity_poly.entity_id
_entity_poly.type
_entity_poly.pdbx_seq_one_letter_code
_entity_poly.pdbx_strand_id
1 'polypeptide(L)'
;MRRWWPWRSGPRPVAADEPLAALQRQLDLSQALQAERRRIYDDLHDDIGSRLLTLLHRVSEPEQQQLVREVLQDLRAILARERGVEGTLLEVLAQLREEAEQRLDTRDIALDWRQGADLPDPTLDPAQAMHLFRIGREAITNALRHAAPHRLRVVVERVGADLVFEVTDDGAFDAARIGSGRGTRSMQARAGELQGNIHWQAGTLGGTKVCLRFPLPPATTPAVTGWPPASAPESMRP
;
A
#
# COMPACT_ATOMS: atom_id res chain seq x y z
N MET A 1 50.60 -65.58 -26.87
CA MET A 1 50.92 -64.29 -26.22
C MET A 1 49.66 -63.43 -26.18
N ARG A 2 49.48 -62.73 -25.05
CA ARG A 2 48.30 -61.96 -24.61
C ARG A 2 47.98 -60.77 -25.53
N ARG A 3 46.71 -60.36 -25.59
CA ARG A 3 46.28 -59.03 -25.10
C ARG A 3 44.76 -58.89 -25.06
N TRP A 4 44.26 -58.79 -23.84
CA TRP A 4 42.94 -58.28 -23.46
C TRP A 4 42.86 -56.77 -23.78
N TRP A 5 41.70 -56.30 -24.25
CA TRP A 5 41.34 -54.87 -24.25
C TRP A 5 40.24 -54.62 -23.21
N PRO A 6 40.43 -53.72 -22.22
CA PRO A 6 39.41 -53.37 -21.26
C PRO A 6 38.42 -52.36 -21.86
N TRP A 7 37.14 -52.57 -21.59
CA TRP A 7 36.06 -51.64 -21.87
C TRP A 7 36.29 -50.36 -21.06
N ARG A 8 36.31 -49.20 -21.74
CA ARG A 8 36.31 -47.90 -21.09
C ARG A 8 34.91 -47.61 -20.56
N SER A 9 34.76 -47.58 -19.24
CA SER A 9 33.64 -46.96 -18.56
C SER A 9 33.67 -45.46 -18.84
N GLY A 10 32.86 -45.00 -19.80
CA GLY A 10 32.59 -43.57 -19.95
C GLY A 10 31.90 -43.05 -18.68
N PRO A 11 32.20 -41.83 -18.20
CA PRO A 11 31.49 -41.25 -17.07
C PRO A 11 29.99 -41.21 -17.41
N ARG A 12 29.16 -41.80 -16.53
CA ARG A 12 27.71 -41.58 -16.54
C ARG A 12 27.46 -40.06 -16.55
N PRO A 13 26.57 -39.52 -17.39
CA PRO A 13 26.17 -38.13 -17.26
C PRO A 13 25.51 -37.96 -15.88
N VAL A 14 26.22 -37.32 -14.96
CA VAL A 14 25.70 -36.99 -13.63
C VAL A 14 24.82 -35.76 -13.79
N ALA A 15 23.51 -35.97 -13.65
CA ALA A 15 22.55 -35.08 -13.01
C ALA A 15 22.70 -33.55 -13.24
N ALA A 16 22.62 -33.07 -14.48
CA ALA A 16 22.43 -31.64 -14.74
C ALA A 16 20.98 -31.17 -14.45
N ASP A 17 20.01 -32.08 -14.41
CA ASP A 17 18.58 -31.78 -14.22
C ASP A 17 18.10 -31.82 -12.76
N GLU A 18 18.84 -32.46 -11.84
CA GLU A 18 18.46 -32.54 -10.43
C GLU A 18 18.35 -31.17 -9.72
N PRO A 19 19.29 -30.22 -9.86
CA PRO A 19 19.18 -28.93 -9.20
C PRO A 19 18.02 -28.08 -9.76
N LEU A 20 17.70 -28.20 -11.06
CA LEU A 20 16.58 -27.49 -11.67
C LEU A 20 15.23 -28.06 -11.20
N ALA A 21 15.10 -29.40 -11.20
CA ALA A 21 13.90 -30.09 -10.74
C ALA A 21 13.66 -29.94 -9.23
N ALA A 22 14.72 -29.78 -8.42
CA ALA A 22 14.61 -29.46 -7.01
C ALA A 22 14.16 -28.00 -6.79
N LEU A 23 14.70 -27.06 -7.58
CA LEU A 23 14.29 -25.65 -7.56
C LEU A 23 12.82 -25.48 -7.98
N GLN A 24 12.40 -26.15 -9.06
CA GLN A 24 10.99 -26.14 -9.50
C GLN A 24 10.06 -26.70 -8.43
N ARG A 25 10.40 -27.83 -7.81
CA ARG A 25 9.63 -28.37 -6.69
C ARG A 25 9.55 -27.39 -5.52
N GLN A 26 10.63 -26.68 -5.22
CA GLN A 26 10.64 -25.68 -4.15
C GLN A 26 9.74 -24.47 -4.50
N LEU A 27 9.73 -24.04 -5.76
CA LEU A 27 8.83 -23.00 -6.25
C LEU A 27 7.37 -23.43 -6.20
N ASP A 28 7.05 -24.63 -6.69
CA ASP A 28 5.69 -25.19 -6.68
C ASP A 28 5.16 -25.31 -5.25
N LEU A 29 6.01 -25.77 -4.31
CA LEU A 29 5.65 -25.90 -2.90
C LEU A 29 5.45 -24.53 -2.24
N SER A 30 6.29 -23.55 -2.59
CA SER A 30 6.12 -22.15 -2.15
C SER A 30 4.82 -21.55 -2.69
N GLN A 31 4.50 -21.77 -3.97
CA GLN A 31 3.26 -21.30 -4.59
C GLN A 31 2.03 -21.97 -3.99
N ALA A 32 2.07 -23.28 -3.75
CA ALA A 32 0.99 -24.01 -3.08
C ALA A 32 0.77 -23.50 -1.65
N LEU A 33 1.85 -23.25 -0.90
CA LEU A 33 1.76 -22.66 0.44
C LEU A 33 1.21 -21.23 0.42
N GLN A 34 1.58 -20.42 -0.58
CA GLN A 34 1.02 -19.07 -0.76
C GLN A 34 -0.46 -19.12 -1.13
N ALA A 35 -0.86 -20.02 -2.02
CA ALA A 35 -2.25 -20.21 -2.42
C ALA A 35 -3.11 -20.66 -1.22
N GLU A 36 -2.61 -21.60 -0.41
CA GLU A 36 -3.32 -22.06 0.77
C GLU A 36 -3.40 -20.99 1.86
N ARG A 37 -2.32 -20.22 2.07
CA ARG A 37 -2.37 -19.02 2.93
C ARG A 37 -3.42 -18.04 2.46
N ARG A 38 -3.48 -17.76 1.15
CA ARG A 38 -4.48 -16.85 0.56
C ARG A 38 -5.90 -17.35 0.79
N ARG A 39 -6.15 -18.65 0.58
CA ARG A 39 -7.45 -19.28 0.86
C ARG A 39 -7.85 -19.14 2.33
N ILE A 40 -6.94 -19.42 3.26
CA ILE A 40 -7.20 -19.27 4.71
C ILE A 40 -7.54 -17.82 5.03
N TYR A 41 -6.87 -16.85 4.43
CA TYR A 41 -7.18 -15.43 4.64
C TYR A 41 -8.51 -14.99 4.02
N ASP A 42 -8.89 -15.54 2.87
CA ASP A 42 -10.21 -15.35 2.25
C ASP A 42 -11.33 -15.87 3.17
N ASP A 43 -11.18 -17.09 3.68
CA ASP A 43 -12.12 -17.67 4.64
C ASP A 43 -12.18 -16.83 5.94
N LEU A 44 -11.03 -16.37 6.46
CA LEU A 44 -10.94 -15.54 7.66
C LEU A 44 -11.58 -14.15 7.45
N HIS A 45 -11.38 -13.55 6.28
CA HIS A 45 -11.97 -12.27 5.91
C HIS A 45 -13.49 -12.36 5.89
N ASP A 46 -14.03 -13.41 5.28
CA ASP A 46 -15.46 -13.56 5.11
C ASP A 46 -16.14 -13.92 6.43
N ASP A 47 -15.54 -14.81 7.24
CA ASP A 47 -16.09 -15.20 8.53
C ASP A 47 -16.01 -14.07 9.56
N ILE A 48 -14.84 -13.44 9.73
CA ILE A 48 -14.66 -12.39 10.74
C ILE A 48 -15.30 -11.07 10.26
N GLY A 49 -15.17 -10.75 8.98
CA GLY A 49 -15.81 -9.57 8.37
C GLY A 49 -17.33 -9.61 8.52
N SER A 50 -17.96 -10.75 8.24
CA SER A 50 -19.41 -10.93 8.41
C SER A 50 -19.86 -10.82 9.86
N ARG A 51 -19.09 -11.37 10.82
CA ARG A 51 -19.39 -11.26 12.27
C ARG A 51 -19.27 -9.83 12.77
N LEU A 52 -18.23 -9.12 12.36
CA LEU A 52 -18.04 -7.72 12.73
C LEU A 52 -19.07 -6.81 12.07
N LEU A 53 -19.47 -7.06 10.82
CA LEU A 53 -20.59 -6.38 10.17
C LEU A 53 -21.90 -6.61 10.91
N THR A 54 -22.15 -7.86 11.32
CA THR A 54 -23.33 -8.21 12.14
C THR A 54 -23.32 -7.46 13.48
N LEU A 55 -22.16 -7.36 14.13
CA LEU A 55 -21.99 -6.56 15.35
C LEU A 55 -22.24 -5.08 15.09
N LEU A 56 -21.76 -4.54 13.95
CA LEU A 56 -22.01 -3.16 13.56
C LEU A 56 -23.50 -2.83 13.50
N HIS A 57 -24.30 -3.75 12.97
CA HIS A 57 -25.76 -3.59 12.88
C HIS A 57 -26.51 -3.81 14.19
N ARG A 58 -25.87 -4.41 15.19
CA ARG A 58 -26.47 -4.65 16.52
C ARG A 58 -26.11 -3.59 17.55
N VAL A 59 -25.06 -2.83 17.30
CA VAL A 59 -24.58 -1.78 18.19
C VAL A 59 -25.25 -0.47 17.81
N SER A 60 -25.97 0.16 18.75
CA SER A 60 -26.66 1.43 18.53
C SER A 60 -25.82 2.66 18.91
N GLU A 61 -24.83 2.46 19.79
CA GLU A 61 -23.94 3.50 20.31
C GLU A 61 -22.93 3.97 19.23
N PRO A 62 -22.90 5.28 18.87
CA PRO A 62 -22.03 5.80 17.81
C PRO A 62 -20.54 5.53 18.05
N GLU A 63 -20.09 5.59 19.31
CA GLU A 63 -18.70 5.34 19.69
C GLU A 63 -18.31 3.86 19.52
N GLN A 64 -19.22 2.95 19.86
CA GLN A 64 -18.98 1.52 19.72
C GLN A 64 -19.03 1.07 18.26
N GLN A 65 -19.94 1.64 17.46
CA GLN A 65 -19.93 1.43 16.01
C GLN A 65 -18.63 1.91 15.36
N GLN A 66 -18.07 3.02 15.86
CA GLN A 66 -16.80 3.52 15.39
C GLN A 66 -15.66 2.55 15.73
N LEU A 67 -15.64 1.99 16.95
CA LEU A 67 -14.68 0.95 17.33
C LEU A 67 -14.76 -0.30 16.44
N VAL A 68 -15.97 -0.78 16.14
CA VAL A 68 -16.15 -1.95 15.27
C VAL A 68 -15.71 -1.63 13.83
N ARG A 69 -15.97 -0.41 13.33
CA ARG A 69 -15.43 0.06 12.03
C ARG A 69 -13.91 0.11 12.03
N GLU A 70 -13.28 0.53 13.12
CA GLU A 70 -11.83 0.57 13.27
C GLU A 70 -11.25 -0.85 13.27
N VAL A 71 -11.83 -1.78 14.02
CA VAL A 71 -11.41 -3.20 14.06
C VAL A 71 -11.57 -3.87 12.69
N LEU A 72 -12.68 -3.60 11.98
CA LEU A 72 -12.89 -4.09 10.61
C LEU A 72 -11.80 -3.59 9.65
N GLN A 73 -11.43 -2.32 9.78
CA GLN A 73 -10.36 -1.76 8.97
C GLN A 73 -9.02 -2.40 9.35
N ASP A 74 -8.74 -2.58 10.65
CA ASP A 74 -7.50 -3.19 11.18
C ASP A 74 -7.34 -4.62 10.70
N LEU A 75 -8.43 -5.39 10.68
CA LEU A 75 -8.46 -6.71 10.07
C LEU A 75 -8.14 -6.64 8.57
N ARG A 76 -8.83 -5.79 7.80
CA ARG A 76 -8.57 -5.63 6.34
C ARG A 76 -7.12 -5.22 6.05
N ALA A 77 -6.53 -4.40 6.91
CA ALA A 77 -5.14 -3.97 6.86
C ALA A 77 -4.14 -5.10 7.07
N ILE A 78 -4.35 -5.92 8.11
CA ILE A 78 -3.52 -7.10 8.39
C ILE A 78 -3.62 -8.09 7.23
N LEU A 79 -4.83 -8.28 6.71
CA LEU A 79 -5.08 -9.15 5.57
C LEU A 79 -4.46 -8.59 4.28
N ALA A 80 -4.45 -7.27 4.09
CA ALA A 80 -3.79 -6.63 2.94
C ALA A 80 -2.25 -6.79 2.99
N ARG A 81 -1.65 -6.76 4.20
CA ARG A 81 -0.22 -7.04 4.40
C ARG A 81 0.16 -8.47 4.03
N GLU A 82 -0.68 -9.44 4.34
CA GLU A 82 -0.42 -10.87 4.08
C GLU A 82 -0.84 -11.31 2.67
N ARG A 83 -1.83 -10.65 2.07
CA ARG A 83 -2.21 -10.88 0.66
C ARG A 83 -1.25 -10.23 -0.33
N GLY A 84 -0.33 -9.38 0.13
CA GLY A 84 0.50 -8.57 -0.75
C GLY A 84 -0.40 -7.69 -1.62
N VAL A 85 -1.22 -6.82 -1.01
CA VAL A 85 -1.87 -5.75 -1.77
C VAL A 85 -0.77 -4.80 -2.22
N GLU A 86 -0.09 -5.24 -3.27
CA GLU A 86 0.72 -4.44 -4.16
C GLU A 86 -0.26 -3.45 -4.79
N GLY A 87 -0.04 -2.18 -4.49
CA GLY A 87 -0.75 -1.09 -5.11
C GLY A 87 0.27 -0.04 -5.49
N THR A 88 0.16 0.48 -6.70
CA THR A 88 0.91 1.68 -7.04
C THR A 88 0.36 2.86 -6.23
N LEU A 89 1.18 3.89 -6.02
CA LEU A 89 0.74 5.10 -5.32
C LEU A 89 -0.57 5.64 -5.91
N LEU A 90 -0.68 5.68 -7.24
CA LEU A 90 -1.85 6.19 -7.94
C LEU A 90 -3.10 5.33 -7.71
N GLU A 91 -2.98 4.01 -7.58
CA GLU A 91 -4.10 3.13 -7.24
C GLU A 91 -4.64 3.42 -5.83
N VAL A 92 -3.75 3.61 -4.84
CA VAL A 92 -4.15 3.96 -3.48
C VAL A 92 -4.85 5.32 -3.44
N LEU A 93 -4.31 6.30 -4.19
CA LEU A 93 -4.90 7.64 -4.29
C LEU A 93 -6.25 7.62 -5.02
N ALA A 94 -6.41 6.80 -6.06
CA ALA A 94 -7.66 6.63 -6.77
C ALA A 94 -8.75 6.05 -5.86
N GLN A 95 -8.43 5.00 -5.09
CA GLN A 95 -9.35 4.43 -4.11
C GLN A 95 -9.75 5.45 -3.03
N LEU A 96 -8.78 6.22 -2.52
CA LEU A 96 -9.06 7.24 -1.53
C LEU A 96 -9.93 8.36 -2.11
N ARG A 97 -9.70 8.76 -3.37
CA ARG A 97 -10.52 9.75 -4.08
C ARG A 97 -11.95 9.27 -4.25
N GLU A 98 -12.15 8.04 -4.71
CA GLU A 98 -13.49 7.45 -4.88
C GLU A 98 -14.24 7.41 -3.54
N GLU A 99 -13.59 6.97 -2.45
CA GLU A 99 -14.19 6.98 -1.12
C GLU A 99 -14.52 8.40 -0.63
N ALA A 100 -13.67 9.38 -0.95
CA ALA A 100 -13.91 10.79 -0.63
C ALA A 100 -15.14 11.33 -1.37
N GLU A 101 -15.21 11.13 -2.70
CA GLU A 101 -16.34 11.54 -3.55
C GLU A 101 -17.65 10.96 -3.02
N GLN A 102 -17.71 9.64 -2.78
CA GLN A 102 -18.91 8.99 -2.25
C GLN A 102 -19.39 9.57 -0.91
N ARG A 103 -18.46 9.92 0.00
CA ARG A 103 -18.81 10.48 1.31
C ARG A 103 -19.26 11.94 1.22
N LEU A 104 -18.66 12.71 0.34
CA LEU A 104 -18.93 14.14 0.18
C LEU A 104 -20.22 14.38 -0.60
N ASP A 105 -20.51 13.56 -1.61
CA ASP A 105 -21.74 13.62 -2.41
C ASP A 105 -23.00 13.47 -1.54
N THR A 106 -22.97 12.58 -0.55
CA THR A 106 -24.10 12.41 0.38
C THR A 106 -24.41 13.63 1.25
N ARG A 107 -23.52 14.64 1.25
CA ARG A 107 -23.58 15.82 2.10
C ARG A 107 -23.53 17.14 1.32
N ASP A 108 -23.54 17.09 -0.01
CA ASP A 108 -23.44 18.26 -0.90
C ASP A 108 -22.17 19.12 -0.64
N ILE A 109 -21.04 18.45 -0.39
CA ILE A 109 -19.74 19.09 -0.13
C ILE A 109 -18.87 18.97 -1.39
N ALA A 110 -18.32 20.09 -1.87
CA ALA A 110 -17.48 20.08 -3.07
C ALA A 110 -16.08 19.52 -2.80
N LEU A 111 -15.63 18.56 -3.62
CA LEU A 111 -14.25 18.05 -3.61
C LEU A 111 -13.39 18.72 -4.69
N ASP A 112 -12.30 19.36 -4.28
CA ASP A 112 -11.23 19.87 -5.16
C ASP A 112 -10.01 18.94 -5.01
N TRP A 113 -9.94 17.90 -5.85
CA TRP A 113 -8.82 16.93 -5.86
C TRP A 113 -7.76 17.32 -6.89
N ARG A 114 -6.53 17.56 -6.44
CA ARG A 114 -5.39 17.95 -7.28
C ARG A 114 -4.22 16.99 -7.11
N GLN A 115 -3.72 16.46 -8.22
CA GLN A 115 -2.50 15.67 -8.27
C GLN A 115 -1.47 16.39 -9.14
N GLY A 116 -0.23 16.47 -8.68
CA GLY A 116 0.87 17.04 -9.45
C GLY A 116 1.13 16.23 -10.73
N ALA A 117 1.40 16.92 -11.85
CA ALA A 117 1.64 16.26 -13.13
C ALA A 117 2.86 15.33 -13.13
N ASP A 118 3.88 15.67 -12.33
CA ASP A 118 5.13 14.91 -12.21
C ASP A 118 5.13 13.94 -11.01
N LEU A 119 3.93 13.58 -10.50
CA LEU A 119 3.81 12.62 -9.41
C LEU A 119 4.22 11.23 -9.92
N PRO A 120 5.28 10.60 -9.36
CA PRO A 120 5.69 9.27 -9.78
C PRO A 120 4.71 8.23 -9.26
N ASP A 121 4.72 7.04 -9.87
CA ASP A 121 3.84 5.94 -9.47
C ASP A 121 4.63 4.70 -9.00
N PRO A 122 5.38 4.79 -7.87
CA PRO A 122 6.09 3.63 -7.35
C PRO A 122 5.10 2.61 -6.77
N THR A 123 5.48 1.33 -6.80
CA THR A 123 4.82 0.30 -5.99
C THR A 123 5.04 0.63 -4.51
N LEU A 124 3.96 0.77 -3.75
CA LEU A 124 4.02 0.90 -2.31
C LEU A 124 4.03 -0.48 -1.68
N ASP A 125 4.79 -0.65 -0.60
CA ASP A 125 4.59 -1.84 0.22
C ASP A 125 3.18 -1.82 0.86
N PRO A 126 2.64 -2.98 1.25
CA PRO A 126 1.28 -3.04 1.79
C PRO A 126 1.04 -2.20 3.04
N ALA A 127 2.07 -1.99 3.88
CA ALA A 127 1.95 -1.16 5.07
C ALA A 127 1.89 0.32 4.67
N GLN A 128 2.72 0.75 3.71
CA GLN A 128 2.70 2.12 3.17
C GLN A 128 1.35 2.47 2.56
N ALA A 129 0.84 1.62 1.66
CA ALA A 129 -0.47 1.79 1.03
C ALA A 129 -1.58 1.94 2.08
N MET A 130 -1.59 1.05 3.07
CA MET A 130 -2.55 1.06 4.17
C MET A 130 -2.44 2.33 5.03
N HIS A 131 -1.24 2.75 5.40
CA HIS A 131 -1.04 3.92 6.25
C HIS A 131 -1.49 5.20 5.55
N LEU A 132 -1.12 5.38 4.27
CA LEU A 132 -1.56 6.51 3.44
C LEU A 132 -3.09 6.55 3.35
N PHE A 133 -3.71 5.44 2.97
CA PHE A 133 -5.16 5.34 2.82
C PHE A 133 -5.89 5.74 4.11
N ARG A 134 -5.41 5.22 5.25
CA ARG A 134 -6.03 5.48 6.55
C ARG A 134 -5.84 6.91 7.05
N ILE A 135 -4.66 7.48 6.83
CA ILE A 135 -4.43 8.88 7.18
C ILE A 135 -5.35 9.77 6.36
N GLY A 136 -5.47 9.53 5.05
CA GLY A 136 -6.38 10.27 4.18
C GLY A 136 -7.84 10.15 4.62
N ARG A 137 -8.30 8.92 4.87
CA ARG A 137 -9.67 8.65 5.33
C ARG A 137 -9.98 9.32 6.67
N GLU A 138 -9.05 9.26 7.61
CA GLU A 138 -9.21 9.87 8.94
C GLU A 138 -9.20 11.41 8.84
N ALA A 139 -8.37 11.99 7.97
CA ALA A 139 -8.38 13.43 7.70
C ALA A 139 -9.74 13.90 7.14
N ILE A 140 -10.29 13.18 6.15
CA ILE A 140 -11.63 13.48 5.59
C ILE A 140 -12.71 13.30 6.66
N THR A 141 -12.64 12.23 7.46
CA THR A 141 -13.60 11.96 8.54
C THR A 141 -13.58 13.08 9.59
N ASN A 142 -12.39 13.56 9.95
CA ASN A 142 -12.24 14.67 10.89
C ASN A 142 -12.82 15.97 10.35
N ALA A 143 -12.57 16.31 9.08
CA ALA A 143 -13.20 17.47 8.45
C ALA A 143 -14.73 17.36 8.49
N LEU A 144 -15.29 16.23 8.06
CA LEU A 144 -16.74 15.99 8.04
C LEU A 144 -17.41 16.01 9.42
N ARG A 145 -16.71 15.55 10.46
CA ARG A 145 -17.26 15.45 11.82
C ARG A 145 -17.13 16.76 12.60
N HIS A 146 -16.13 17.58 12.28
CA HIS A 146 -15.71 18.67 13.17
C HIS A 146 -15.74 20.04 12.53
N ALA A 147 -15.61 20.13 11.21
CA ALA A 147 -15.53 21.40 10.52
C ALA A 147 -16.85 21.77 9.81
N ALA A 148 -17.73 20.79 9.56
CA ALA A 148 -18.96 20.95 8.75
C ALA A 148 -18.70 21.76 7.45
N PRO A 149 -17.71 21.36 6.63
CA PRO A 149 -17.24 22.17 5.53
C PRO A 149 -18.23 22.18 4.36
N HIS A 150 -18.16 23.23 3.53
CA HIS A 150 -18.80 23.26 2.22
C HIS A 150 -17.83 22.86 1.10
N ARG A 151 -16.53 22.89 1.37
CA ARG A 151 -15.49 22.49 0.43
C ARG A 151 -14.36 21.75 1.14
N LEU A 152 -13.92 20.67 0.50
CA LEU A 152 -12.72 19.95 0.87
C LEU A 152 -11.75 19.93 -0.31
N ARG A 153 -10.50 20.32 -0.07
CA ARG A 153 -9.42 20.25 -1.05
C ARG A 153 -8.45 19.16 -0.66
N VAL A 154 -8.09 18.30 -1.60
CA VAL A 154 -6.98 17.36 -1.48
C VAL A 154 -5.91 17.72 -2.49
N VAL A 155 -4.67 17.86 -2.04
CA VAL A 155 -3.51 18.10 -2.90
C VAL A 155 -2.49 17.00 -2.68
N VAL A 156 -2.02 16.40 -3.77
CA VAL A 156 -0.99 15.36 -3.75
C VAL A 156 0.12 15.74 -4.70
N GLU A 157 1.30 15.99 -4.15
CA GLU A 157 2.46 16.46 -4.91
C GLU A 157 3.72 15.75 -4.48
N ARG A 158 4.71 15.73 -5.37
CA ARG A 158 6.07 15.31 -5.04
C ARG A 158 6.94 16.53 -4.76
N VAL A 159 7.62 16.53 -3.62
CA VAL A 159 8.62 17.55 -3.26
C VAL A 159 9.95 16.86 -2.97
N GLY A 160 10.87 16.91 -3.94
CA GLY A 160 12.14 16.19 -3.83
C GLY A 160 11.94 14.67 -3.88
N ALA A 161 12.32 13.95 -2.82
CA ALA A 161 12.09 12.51 -2.69
C ALA A 161 10.76 12.17 -1.99
N ASP A 162 10.04 13.18 -1.49
CA ASP A 162 8.92 12.97 -0.59
C ASP A 162 7.59 13.16 -1.32
N LEU A 163 6.61 12.36 -0.92
CA LEU A 163 5.20 12.66 -1.14
C LEU A 163 4.77 13.73 -0.14
N VAL A 164 4.02 14.72 -0.62
CA VAL A 164 3.25 15.65 0.19
C VAL A 164 1.77 15.42 -0.10
N PHE A 165 1.04 14.98 0.91
CA PHE A 165 -0.41 14.73 0.86
C PHE A 165 -1.11 15.69 1.82
N GLU A 166 -1.93 16.59 1.26
CA GLU A 166 -2.61 17.63 2.01
C GLU A 166 -4.13 17.48 1.92
N VAL A 167 -4.83 17.63 3.04
CA VAL A 167 -6.28 17.75 3.10
C VAL A 167 -6.60 19.07 3.80
N THR A 168 -7.30 19.96 3.10
CA THR A 168 -7.71 21.27 3.61
C THR A 168 -9.21 21.44 3.51
N ASP A 169 -9.86 21.76 4.62
CA ASP A 169 -11.28 22.11 4.66
C ASP A 169 -11.50 23.62 4.85
N ASP A 170 -12.71 24.09 4.54
CA ASP A 170 -13.14 25.49 4.69
C ASP A 170 -14.01 25.75 5.92
N GLY A 171 -14.05 24.81 6.87
CA GLY A 171 -14.86 24.94 8.08
C GLY A 171 -14.14 25.73 9.19
N ALA A 172 -14.40 25.36 10.46
CA ALA A 172 -13.79 26.01 11.61
C ALA A 172 -12.46 25.34 12.02
N PHE A 173 -11.40 26.13 12.13
CA PHE A 173 -10.16 25.68 12.76
C PHE A 173 -10.26 25.70 14.29
N ASP A 174 -9.96 24.58 14.94
CA ASP A 174 -9.89 24.48 16.39
C ASP A 174 -8.52 23.93 16.84
N ALA A 175 -7.65 24.87 17.26
CA ALA A 175 -6.29 24.55 17.69
C ALA A 175 -6.24 23.64 18.94
N ALA A 176 -7.22 23.71 19.83
CA ALA A 176 -7.24 22.94 21.07
C ALA A 176 -7.45 21.43 20.84
N ARG A 177 -7.92 21.08 19.63
CA ARG A 177 -8.24 19.70 19.24
C ARG A 177 -7.10 19.00 18.52
N ILE A 178 -6.07 19.72 18.14
CA ILE A 178 -4.87 19.16 17.51
C ILE A 178 -4.09 18.34 18.53
N GLY A 179 -3.80 17.07 18.22
CA GLY A 179 -2.99 16.18 19.04
C GLY A 179 -3.68 15.58 20.28
N SER A 180 -4.82 16.13 20.72
CA SER A 180 -5.55 15.66 21.91
C SER A 180 -6.49 14.47 21.63
N GLY A 181 -6.88 14.25 20.37
CA GLY A 181 -7.77 13.15 19.96
C GLY A 181 -7.09 11.80 19.71
N ARG A 182 -7.85 10.71 19.86
CA ARG A 182 -7.40 9.35 19.47
C ARG A 182 -7.05 9.28 17.96
N GLY A 183 -7.84 9.94 17.11
CA GLY A 183 -7.61 10.00 15.66
C GLY A 183 -6.29 10.67 15.27
N THR A 184 -5.99 11.84 15.86
CA THR A 184 -4.73 12.56 15.60
C THR A 184 -3.51 11.79 16.07
N ARG A 185 -3.57 11.11 17.24
CA ARG A 185 -2.48 10.25 17.70
C ARG A 185 -2.26 9.04 16.79
N SER A 186 -3.34 8.42 16.31
CA SER A 186 -3.24 7.31 15.36
C SER A 186 -2.61 7.76 14.04
N MET A 187 -3.01 8.93 13.52
CA MET A 187 -2.39 9.52 12.33
C MET A 187 -0.90 9.82 12.53
N GLN A 188 -0.50 10.37 13.69
CA GLN A 188 0.91 10.60 14.04
C GLN A 188 1.72 9.31 14.06
N ALA A 189 1.22 8.27 14.74
CA ALA A 189 1.90 6.98 14.79
C ALA A 189 2.09 6.38 13.39
N ARG A 190 1.04 6.40 12.55
CA ARG A 190 1.09 5.88 11.18
C ARG A 190 2.01 6.71 10.27
N ALA A 191 2.08 8.03 10.45
CA ALA A 191 3.04 8.85 9.73
C ALA A 191 4.49 8.48 10.12
N GLY A 192 4.73 8.15 11.40
CA GLY A 192 6.00 7.62 11.87
C GLY A 192 6.38 6.28 11.23
N GLU A 193 5.42 5.35 11.08
CA GLU A 193 5.62 4.07 10.37
C GLU A 193 5.96 4.27 8.88
N LEU A 194 5.46 5.35 8.28
CA LEU A 194 5.84 5.77 6.92
C LEU A 194 7.22 6.43 6.84
N GLN A 195 7.96 6.53 7.95
CA GLN A 195 9.20 7.32 8.06
C GLN A 195 8.98 8.80 7.71
N GLY A 196 7.76 9.28 7.92
CA GLY A 196 7.32 10.62 7.59
C GLY A 196 6.93 11.44 8.81
N ASN A 197 6.34 12.59 8.53
CA ASN A 197 5.80 13.51 9.53
C ASN A 197 4.41 13.98 9.11
N ILE A 198 3.58 14.27 10.10
CA ILE A 198 2.25 14.83 9.91
C ILE A 198 2.05 16.03 10.82
N HIS A 199 1.45 17.09 10.30
CA HIS A 199 1.12 18.28 11.07
C HIS A 199 -0.25 18.85 10.70
N TRP A 200 -0.79 19.65 11.61
CA TRP A 200 -2.05 20.36 11.47
C TRP A 200 -1.81 21.85 11.60
N GLN A 201 -2.46 22.64 10.75
CA GLN A 201 -2.38 24.10 10.78
C GLN A 201 -3.70 24.72 10.29
N ALA A 202 -3.84 26.03 10.49
CA ALA A 202 -4.94 26.77 9.88
C ALA A 202 -4.87 26.63 8.36
N GLY A 203 -5.99 26.24 7.77
CA GLY A 203 -6.15 26.01 6.35
C GLY A 203 -6.24 27.33 5.59
N THR A 204 -5.76 27.34 4.35
CA THR A 204 -5.88 28.49 3.44
C THR A 204 -7.32 28.77 3.03
N LEU A 205 -8.24 27.84 3.31
CA LEU A 205 -9.68 27.97 3.08
C LEU A 205 -10.45 28.41 4.34
N GLY A 206 -9.79 28.60 5.49
CA GLY A 206 -10.40 28.99 6.77
C GLY A 206 -10.52 27.87 7.81
N GLY A 207 -10.53 26.61 7.37
CA GLY A 207 -10.66 25.43 8.22
C GLY A 207 -9.35 24.80 8.63
N THR A 208 -9.29 23.47 8.68
CA THR A 208 -8.07 22.75 9.07
C THR A 208 -7.31 22.29 7.84
N LYS A 209 -5.98 22.44 7.86
CA LYS A 209 -5.07 21.79 6.91
C LYS A 209 -4.28 20.69 7.62
N VAL A 210 -4.47 19.46 7.17
CA VAL A 210 -3.67 18.29 7.52
C VAL A 210 -2.62 18.11 6.43
N CYS A 211 -1.34 18.00 6.81
CA CYS A 211 -0.23 17.80 5.88
C CYS A 211 0.57 16.58 6.31
N LEU A 212 0.53 15.53 5.49
CA LEU A 212 1.37 14.35 5.60
C LEU A 212 2.53 14.49 4.62
N ARG A 213 3.75 14.24 5.09
CA ARG A 213 4.94 14.15 4.24
C ARG A 213 5.72 12.88 4.57
N PHE A 214 6.07 12.09 3.56
CA PHE A 214 6.89 10.89 3.76
C PHE A 214 7.69 10.55 2.49
N PRO A 215 8.86 9.87 2.62
CA PRO A 215 9.69 9.52 1.47
C PRO A 215 9.00 8.48 0.58
N LEU A 216 9.02 8.68 -0.74
CA LEU A 216 8.56 7.68 -1.69
C LEU A 216 9.64 6.62 -1.95
N PRO A 217 9.25 5.36 -2.22
CA PRO A 217 10.18 4.39 -2.77
C PRO A 217 10.75 4.92 -4.10
N PRO A 218 12.02 4.60 -4.43
CA PRO A 218 12.56 4.92 -5.74
C PRO A 218 11.68 4.27 -6.80
N ALA A 219 11.28 5.04 -7.81
CA ALA A 219 10.48 4.51 -8.91
C ALA A 219 11.23 3.34 -9.55
N THR A 220 10.65 2.14 -9.50
CA THR A 220 11.21 0.95 -10.12
C THR A 220 11.17 1.17 -11.63
N THR A 221 12.28 1.63 -12.20
CA THR A 221 12.45 1.56 -13.65
C THR A 221 12.57 0.07 -13.97
N PRO A 222 11.71 -0.53 -14.81
CA PRO A 222 11.90 -1.92 -15.17
C PRO A 222 13.31 -2.03 -15.76
N ALA A 223 14.15 -2.82 -15.10
CA ALA A 223 15.51 -3.05 -15.54
C ALA A 223 15.41 -3.69 -16.93
N VAL A 224 15.68 -2.90 -17.97
CA VAL A 224 16.01 -3.44 -19.29
C VAL A 224 17.24 -4.30 -19.03
N THR A 225 17.04 -5.61 -18.97
CA THR A 225 18.10 -6.62 -19.00
C THR A 225 18.82 -6.46 -20.33
N GLY A 226 19.77 -5.53 -20.36
CA GLY A 226 20.71 -5.34 -21.44
C GLY A 226 21.55 -6.59 -21.56
N TRP A 227 21.15 -7.46 -22.49
CA TRP A 227 21.99 -8.51 -23.04
C TRP A 227 23.35 -7.89 -23.43
N PRO A 228 24.50 -8.38 -22.94
CA PRO A 228 25.79 -7.85 -23.36
C PRO A 228 25.97 -8.13 -24.85
N PRO A 229 26.41 -7.17 -25.68
CA PRO A 229 26.65 -7.42 -27.10
C PRO A 229 27.67 -8.54 -27.23
N ALA A 230 27.33 -9.55 -28.05
CA ALA A 230 28.18 -10.70 -28.31
C ALA A 230 29.54 -10.23 -28.83
N SER A 231 30.60 -10.60 -28.12
CA SER A 231 31.99 -10.44 -28.53
C SER A 231 32.20 -11.16 -29.86
N ALA A 232 32.53 -10.42 -30.93
CA ALA A 232 32.88 -11.00 -32.21
C ALA A 232 34.21 -11.78 -32.12
N PRO A 233 34.36 -12.92 -32.82
CA PRO A 233 35.54 -13.75 -32.71
C PRO A 233 36.76 -13.10 -33.38
N GLU A 234 37.85 -13.20 -32.65
CA GLU A 234 39.23 -12.92 -33.00
C GLU A 234 39.60 -13.58 -34.35
N SER A 235 39.83 -12.78 -35.39
CA SER A 235 40.37 -13.26 -36.66
C SER A 235 41.89 -13.24 -36.61
N MET A 236 42.43 -14.43 -36.37
CA MET A 236 43.82 -14.77 -36.48
C MET A 236 44.23 -14.87 -37.96
N ARG A 237 45.02 -13.89 -38.42
CA ARG A 237 46.23 -14.02 -39.28
C ARG A 237 46.07 -14.45 -40.76
N PRO A 238 47.08 -14.23 -41.64
CA PRO A 238 48.52 -14.04 -41.42
C PRO A 238 49.10 -12.65 -41.63
#